data_AF-A0A7X6NVE6-F1
#
_entry.id   AF-A0A7X6NVE6-F1
#
_cell.length_a   1.000
_cell.length_b   1.000
_cell.length_c   1.000
_cell.angle_alpha   90.00
_cell.angle_beta   90.00
_cell.angle_gamma   90.00
#
_symmetry.space_group_name_H-M   'P 1'
#
loop_
_entity.id
_entity.type
_entity.pdbx_description
1 polymer ?
#
loop_
_entity_poly.entity_id
_entity_poly.type
_entity_poly.pdbx_seq_one_letter_code
_entity_poly.pdbx_strand_id
1 'polypeptide(L)' 'MFTGFSLIVAIGAQNAFVMRQGIRREHVGGVVAICALSDLVLIVAGTLGIGVLITTHPALLTVFKWAGAAYLLWFAFT' A
#
# COMPACT_ATOMS: atom_id res chain seq x y z
N MET A 1 -9.44 -3.66 23.66
CA MET A 1 -10.24 -2.57 23.03
C MET A 1 -9.34 -1.61 22.23
N PHE A 2 -8.39 -2.15 21.43
CA PHE A 2 -7.50 -1.38 20.54
C PHE A 2 -7.48 -1.92 19.09
N THR A 3 -8.11 -3.08 18.85
CA THR A 3 -8.14 -3.74 17.53
C THR A 3 -9.09 -3.05 16.54
N GLY A 4 -10.09 -2.30 17.02
CA GLY A 4 -11.03 -1.57 16.16
C GLY A 4 -10.40 -0.39 15.40
N PHE A 5 -9.41 0.29 15.99
CA PHE A 5 -8.68 1.36 15.31
C PHE A 5 -7.78 0.83 14.19
N SER A 6 -7.27 -0.40 14.31
CA SER A 6 -6.47 -1.03 13.26
C SER A 6 -7.31 -1.35 12.01
N LEU A 7 -8.56 -1.83 12.16
CA LEU A 7 -9.43 -2.08 11.00
C LEU A 7 -9.89 -0.79 10.29
N ILE A 8 -10.04 0.32 11.03
CA ILE A 8 -10.45 1.62 10.46
C ILE A 8 -9.26 2.37 9.84
N VAL A 9 -8.05 2.20 10.39
CA VAL A 9 -6.81 2.73 9.78
C VAL A 9 -6.37 1.90 8.57
N ALA A 10 -6.69 0.59 8.55
CA ALA A 10 -6.35 -0.30 7.43
C ALA A 10 -7.22 -0.06 6.18
N ILE A 11 -8.49 0.35 6.35
CA ILE A 11 -9.23 0.94 5.23
C ILE A 11 -8.67 2.35 5.05
N GLY A 12 -7.66 2.48 4.18
CA GLY A 12 -7.03 3.77 3.89
C GLY A 12 -8.07 4.85 3.56
N ALA A 13 -7.77 6.10 3.91
CA ALA A 13 -8.70 7.23 3.75
C ALA A 13 -9.32 7.32 2.34
N GLN A 14 -8.58 6.94 1.30
CA GLN A 14 -9.07 6.84 -0.08
C GLN A 14 -10.16 5.77 -0.26
N ASN A 15 -9.97 4.56 0.28
CA ASN A 15 -10.96 3.48 0.19
C ASN A 15 -12.22 3.80 1.00
N ALA A 16 -12.08 4.42 2.18
CA ALA A 16 -13.22 4.88 2.97
C ALA A 16 -13.99 6.00 2.25
N PHE A 17 -13.29 6.93 1.60
CA PHE A 17 -13.91 8.01 0.82
C PHE A 17 -14.65 7.46 -0.42
N VAL A 18 -14.04 6.54 -1.17
CA VAL A 18 -14.68 5.84 -2.30
C VAL A 18 -15.95 5.13 -1.84
N MET A 19 -15.91 4.41 -0.71
CA MET A 19 -17.08 3.73 -0.16
C MET A 19 -18.18 4.71 0.27
N ARG A 20 -17.80 5.85 0.87
CA ARG A 20 -18.73 6.91 1.28
C ARG A 20 -19.40 7.59 0.09
N GLN A 21 -18.67 7.81 -1.00
CA GLN A 21 -19.22 8.32 -2.26
C GLN A 21 -20.08 7.27 -2.96
N GLY A 22 -19.66 6.00 -2.92
CA GLY A 22 -20.43 4.85 -3.39
C GLY A 22 -21.81 4.73 -2.73
N ILE A 23 -21.88 4.90 -1.41
CA ILE A 23 -23.13 4.90 -0.63
C ILE A 23 -24.01 6.12 -0.97
N ARG A 24 -23.42 7.31 -1.17
CA ARG A 24 -24.16 8.52 -1.59
C ARG A 24 -24.59 8.51 -3.06
N ARG A 25 -24.13 7.54 -3.86
CA ARG A 25 -24.39 7.38 -5.32
C ARG A 25 -24.12 8.63 -6.17
N GLU A 26 -23.34 9.58 -5.66
CA GLU A 26 -22.93 10.77 -6.39
C GLU A 26 -21.52 10.58 -6.93
N HIS A 27 -21.33 10.76 -8.24
CA HIS A 27 -20.02 10.87 -8.91
C HIS A 27 -19.01 9.72 -8.63
N VAL A 28 -19.50 8.53 -8.28
CA VAL A 28 -18.68 7.36 -7.91
C VAL A 28 -17.67 7.01 -9.00
N GLY A 29 -18.09 7.05 -10.27
CA GLY A 29 -17.21 6.73 -11.40
C GLY A 29 -16.00 7.65 -11.50
N GLY A 30 -16.17 8.95 -11.28
CA GLY A 30 -15.07 9.92 -11.32
C GLY A 30 -14.10 9.75 -10.15
N VAL A 31 -14.62 9.52 -8.94
CA VAL A 31 -13.80 9.30 -7.73
C VAL A 31 -12.99 8.02 -7.85
N VAL A 32 -13.61 6.93 -8.32
CA VAL A 32 -12.93 5.65 -8.55
C VAL A 32 -11.86 5.79 -9.63
N ALA A 33 -12.15 6.47 -10.74
CA ALA A 33 -11.18 6.66 -11.81
C ALA A 33 -9.93 7.42 -11.33
N ILE A 34 -10.11 8.50 -10.56
CA ILE A 34 -8.99 9.28 -10.01
C ILE A 34 -8.18 8.45 -9.00
N CYS A 35 -8.85 7.71 -8.11
CA CYS A 35 -8.15 6.85 -7.15
C CYS A 35 -7.36 5.74 -7.86
N ALA A 36 -7.98 5.03 -8.80
CA ALA A 36 -7.34 3.96 -9.55
C ALA A 36 -6.15 4.46 -10.40
N LEU A 37 -6.28 5.64 -11.02
CA LEU A 37 -5.17 6.28 -11.72
C LEU A 37 -4.03 6.65 -10.77
N SER A 38 -4.37 7.16 -9.59
CA SER A 38 -3.37 7.51 -8.57
C SER A 38 -2.63 6.26 -8.09
N ASP A 39 -3.35 5.19 -7.74
CA ASP A 39 -2.75 3.92 -7.33
C ASP A 39 -1.86 3.34 -8.42
N LEU A 40 -2.30 3.37 -9.69
CA LEU A 40 -1.50 2.93 -10.82
C LEU A 40 -0.19 3.75 -10.92
N VAL A 41 -0.28 5.08 -10.85
CA VAL A 41 0.89 5.96 -10.94
C VAL A 41 1.84 5.71 -9.76
N LEU A 42 1.33 5.61 -8.53
CA LEU A 42 2.13 5.36 -7.34
C LEU A 42 2.82 3.98 -7.40
N ILE A 43 2.13 2.94 -7.84
CA ILE A 43 2.70 1.60 -8.01
C ILE A 43 3.80 1.61 -9.07
N VAL A 44 3.55 2.22 -10.22
CA VAL A 44 4.52 2.30 -11.32
C VAL A 44 5.74 3.13 -10.89
N ALA A 45 5.54 4.29 -10.27
CA ALA A 45 6.62 5.13 -9.78
C ALA A 45 7.44 4.43 -8.69
N GLY A 46 6.77 3.74 -7.75
CA GLY A 46 7.43 3.00 -6.69
C GLY A 46 8.25 1.82 -7.22
N THR A 47 7.69 1.02 -8.12
CA THR A 47 8.37 -0.16 -8.68
C THR A 47 9.56 0.23 -9.56
N LEU A 48 9.41 1.23 -10.44
CA LEU A 48 10.52 1.74 -11.25
C LEU A 48 11.60 2.40 -10.39
N GLY A 49 11.21 3.23 -9.41
CA GLY A 49 12.14 3.91 -8.51
C GLY A 49 12.95 2.94 -7.66
N ILE A 50 12.30 1.95 -7.06
CA ILE A 50 12.97 0.89 -6.29
C ILE A 50 13.87 0.05 -7.20
N GLY A 51 13.43 -0.27 -8.42
CA GLY A 51 14.23 -0.99 -9.41
C GLY A 51 15.55 -0.27 -9.72
N VAL A 52 15.49 1.03 -9.99
CA VAL A 52 16.70 1.86 -10.22
C VAL A 52 17.58 1.90 -8.97
N LEU A 53 17.00 2.10 -7.78
CA LEU A 53 17.77 2.17 -6.54
C LEU A 53 18.49 0.85 -6.22
N ILE A 54 17.84 -0.28 -6.52
CA ILE A 54 18.41 -1.62 -6.37
C ILE A 54 19.57 -1.85 -7.34
N THR A 55 19.42 -1.45 -8.61
CA THR A 55 20.49 -1.64 -9.62
C THR A 55 21.73 -0.80 -9.31
N THR A 56 21.56 0.35 -8.65
CA THR A 56 22.68 1.22 -8.25
C THR A 56 23.33 0.77 -6.94
N HIS A 57 22.55 0.20 -6.01
CA HIS A 57 23.03 -0.21 -4.69
C HIS A 57 22.58 -1.64 -4.33
N PRO A 58 23.31 -2.69 -4.76
CA PRO A 58 22.95 -4.08 -4.49
C PRO A 58 22.95 -4.46 -3.00
N ALA A 59 23.58 -3.64 -2.14
CA ALA A 59 23.54 -3.80 -0.69
C ALA A 59 22.10 -3.60 -0.13
N LEU A 60 21.28 -2.72 -0.73
CA LEU A 60 19.89 -2.52 -0.29
C LEU A 60 19.06 -3.79 -0.43
N LEU A 61 19.22 -4.53 -1.53
CA LEU A 61 18.54 -5.82 -1.72
C LEU A 61 18.87 -6.81 -0.61
N THR A 62 20.14 -6.86 -0.21
CA THR A 62 20.58 -7.76 0.86
C THR A 62 19.89 -7.41 2.17
N VAL A 63 19.83 -6.13 2.52
CA VAL A 63 19.13 -5.65 3.73
C VAL A 63 17.65 -5.99 3.68
N PHE A 64 16.96 -5.66 2.58
CA PHE A 64 15.54 -5.96 2.41
C PHE A 64 15.24 -7.46 2.51
N LYS A 65 16.09 -8.31 1.91
CA LYS A 65 15.96 -9.77 1.98
C LYS A 65 16.04 -10.28 3.41
N TRP A 66 17.06 -9.85 4.17
CA TRP A 66 17.24 -10.30 5.55
C TRP A 66 16.17 -9.72 6.49
N ALA A 67 15.75 -8.47 6.28
CA ALA A 67 14.63 -7.88 7.02
C ALA A 67 13.32 -8.65 6.78
N GLY A 68 13.02 -9.01 5.54
CA GLY A 68 11.87 -9.84 5.20
C GLY A 68 11.94 -11.23 5.81
N ALA A 69 13.10 -11.89 5.77
CA ALA A 69 13.30 -13.18 6.43
C ALA A 69 13.09 -13.10 7.94
N ALA A 70 13.64 -12.07 8.60
CA ALA A 70 13.44 -11.84 10.03
C ALA A 70 11.96 -11.61 10.37
N TYR A 71 11.24 -10.84 9.55
CA TYR A 71 9.81 -10.62 9.73
C TYR A 71 8.99 -11.91 9.57
N LEU A 72 9.28 -12.72 8.53
CA LEU A 72 8.60 -14.00 8.32
C LEU A 72 8.86 -14.98 9.47
N LEU A 73 10.09 -15.03 9.97
CA LEU A 73 10.41 -15.83 11.15
C LEU A 73 9.62 -15.34 12.37
N TRP A 74 9.62 -14.03 12.63
CA TRP A 74 8.84 -13.45 13.73
C TRP A 74 7.35 -13.81 13.62
N PHE A 75 6.76 -13.66 12.44
CA PHE A 75 5.36 -14.02 12.17
C PHE A 75 5.10 -15.53 12.33
N ALA A 76 6.07 -16.38 11.99
CA ALA A 76 5.94 -17.82 12.19
C ALA A 76 6.03 -18.23 13.67
N PHE A 77 6.77 -17.48 14.48
CA PHE A 77 6.92 -17.71 15.92
C PHE A 77 5.86 -17.01 16.79
N THR A 78 5.14 -16.02 16.24
CA THR A 78 4.04 -15.29 16.90
C THR A 78 2.69 -15.92 16.57
#